data_AF-A0A0M3KEZ2-F1
#
_entry.id   AF-A0A0M3KEZ2-F1
#
_cell.length_a   1.000
_cell.length_b   1.000
_cell.length_c   1.000
_cell.angle_alpha   90.00
_cell.angle_beta   90.00
_cell.angle_gamma   90.00
#
_symmetry.space_group_name_H-M   'P 1'
#
loop_
_entity.id
_entity.type
_entity.pdbx_description
1 polymer ?
#
loop_
_entity_poly.entity_id
_entity_poly.type
_entity_poly.pdbx_seq_one_letter_code
_entity_poly.pdbx_strand_id
1 'polypeptide(L)'
;MKAMGLSQWVHWIAFFIVNFTKLLFSVVITSILLHFVTLQSDASVAFVLLVCYSFNVIYFAFAISTFAHSGTVGTLLAAIGWLIMFFWFSFFHSFDIVSHFSFKVRMLNALNPNIALGFGLGLISRYETQGVHFVVLLRSIIMRQF
;
A
#
# COMPACT_ATOMS: atom_id res chain seq x y z
N MET A 1 -23.00 20.56 0.68
CA MET A 1 -23.49 20.50 2.08
C MET A 1 -23.01 21.64 2.99
N LYS A 2 -22.08 22.52 2.56
CA LYS A 2 -21.73 23.73 3.33
C LYS A 2 -22.93 24.62 3.67
N ALA A 3 -23.95 24.67 2.80
CA ALA A 3 -25.18 25.42 3.03
C ALA A 3 -26.04 24.89 4.20
N MET A 4 -25.79 23.67 4.69
CA MET A 4 -26.50 23.06 5.82
C MET A 4 -25.71 23.19 7.15
N GLY A 5 -24.68 24.04 7.20
CA GLY A 5 -23.89 24.32 8.42
C GLY A 5 -22.89 23.24 8.82
N LEU A 6 -22.78 22.15 8.07
CA LEU A 6 -21.86 21.06 8.39
C LEU A 6 -20.40 21.42 8.08
N SER A 7 -19.49 21.11 9.00
CA SER A 7 -18.06 21.37 8.81
C SER A 7 -17.48 20.49 7.69
N GLN A 8 -16.62 21.09 6.85
CA GLN A 8 -16.06 20.42 5.68
C GLN A 8 -15.26 19.15 6.05
N TRP A 9 -14.56 19.16 7.19
CA TRP A 9 -13.76 18.03 7.68
C TRP A 9 -14.57 16.76 7.93
N VAL A 10 -15.81 16.88 8.41
CA VAL A 10 -16.71 15.73 8.63
C VAL A 10 -17.02 15.04 7.29
N HIS A 11 -17.14 15.83 6.22
CA HIS A 11 -17.38 15.28 4.89
C HIS A 11 -16.19 14.48 4.35
N TRP A 12 -14.96 14.97 4.55
CA TRP A 12 -13.74 14.24 4.18
C TRP A 12 -13.63 12.91 4.92
N ILE A 13 -13.87 12.91 6.24
CA ILE A 13 -13.80 11.71 7.07
C ILE A 13 -14.89 10.71 6.68
N ALA A 14 -16.13 11.17 6.47
CA ALA A 14 -17.23 10.30 6.07
C ALA A 14 -16.94 9.61 4.73
N PHE A 15 -16.45 10.35 3.73
CA PHE A 15 -16.03 9.76 2.47
C PHE A 15 -14.86 8.80 2.62
N PHE A 16 -13.91 9.11 3.51
CA PHE A 16 -12.77 8.24 3.76
C PHE A 16 -13.24 6.89 4.30
N ILE A 17 -14.07 6.91 5.35
CA ILE A 17 -14.59 5.70 5.99
C ILE A 17 -15.40 4.87 5.00
N VAL A 18 -16.35 5.48 4.27
CA VAL A 18 -17.21 4.75 3.33
C VAL A 18 -16.39 4.08 2.22
N ASN A 19 -15.41 4.77 1.64
CA ASN A 19 -14.57 4.19 0.60
C ASN A 19 -13.59 3.15 1.15
N PHE A 20 -13.08 3.34 2.37
CA PHE A 20 -12.22 2.36 3.03
C PHE A 20 -12.97 1.07 3.36
N THR A 21 -14.19 1.15 3.88
CA THR A 21 -15.02 -0.03 4.13
C THR A 21 -15.30 -0.82 2.84
N LYS A 22 -15.56 -0.13 1.71
CA LYS A 22 -15.72 -0.80 0.41
C LYS A 22 -14.43 -1.51 -0.03
N LEU A 23 -13.28 -0.88 0.18
CA LEU A 23 -11.99 -1.44 -0.21
C LEU A 23 -11.58 -2.62 0.69
N LEU A 24 -11.94 -2.59 1.98
CA LEU A 24 -11.70 -3.69 2.92
C LEU A 24 -12.33 -5.01 2.47
N PHE A 25 -13.50 -4.97 1.83
CA PHE A 25 -14.10 -6.18 1.27
C PHE A 25 -13.18 -6.83 0.22
N SER A 26 -12.60 -6.02 -0.67
CA SER A 26 -11.62 -6.49 -1.66
C SER A 26 -10.36 -7.05 -0.98
N VAL A 27 -9.87 -6.37 0.06
CA VAL A 27 -8.71 -6.81 0.86
C VAL A 27 -8.91 -8.19 1.46
N VAL A 28 -10.08 -8.46 2.05
CA VAL A 28 -10.37 -9.77 2.64
C VAL A 28 -10.29 -10.87 1.59
N ILE A 29 -10.90 -10.66 0.42
CA ILE A 29 -10.87 -11.63 -0.68
C ILE A 29 -9.44 -11.86 -1.18
N THR A 30 -8.69 -10.78 -1.43
CA THR A 30 -7.29 -10.88 -1.87
C THR A 30 -6.41 -11.54 -0.81
N SER A 31 -6.66 -11.29 0.47
CA SER A 31 -5.91 -11.92 1.57
C SER A 31 -6.15 -13.43 1.65
N ILE A 32 -7.39 -13.87 1.45
CA ILE A 32 -7.72 -15.31 1.38
C ILE A 32 -7.00 -15.95 0.20
N LEU A 33 -7.03 -15.29 -0.98
CA LEU A 33 -6.33 -15.79 -2.15
C LEU A 33 -4.81 -15.87 -1.93
N LEU A 34 -4.22 -14.86 -1.28
CA LEU A 34 -2.78 -14.85 -0.98
C LEU A 34 -2.40 -15.95 0.02
N HIS A 35 -3.27 -16.31 0.97
CA HIS A 35 -3.04 -17.43 1.87
C HIS A 35 -2.94 -18.77 1.13
N PHE A 36 -3.71 -19.00 0.07
CA PHE A 36 -3.56 -20.20 -0.75
C PHE A 36 -2.23 -20.26 -1.51
N VAL A 37 -1.63 -19.11 -1.82
CA VAL A 37 -0.36 -19.00 -2.54
C VAL A 37 0.83 -19.09 -1.59
N THR A 38 0.68 -18.64 -0.35
CA THR A 38 1.73 -18.60 0.69
C THR A 38 1.37 -19.58 1.80
N LEU A 39 1.82 -20.83 1.65
CA LEU A 39 1.48 -21.95 2.54
C LEU A 39 2.33 -21.95 3.81
N GLN A 40 3.50 -21.32 3.80
CA GLN A 40 4.41 -21.24 4.95
C GLN A 40 4.25 -19.94 5.74
N SER A 41 3.73 -18.88 5.11
CA SER A 41 3.58 -17.57 5.73
C SER A 41 2.25 -17.41 6.49
N ASP A 42 2.29 -16.73 7.64
CA ASP A 42 1.10 -16.41 8.42
C ASP A 42 0.14 -15.49 7.64
N ALA A 43 -1.10 -15.92 7.44
CA ALA A 43 -2.13 -15.18 6.71
C ALA A 43 -2.43 -13.79 7.33
N SER A 44 -2.19 -13.62 8.63
CA SER A 44 -2.40 -12.37 9.35
C SER A 44 -1.47 -11.25 8.86
N VAL A 45 -0.23 -11.58 8.49
CA VAL A 45 0.75 -10.59 7.99
C VAL A 45 0.35 -10.08 6.61
N ALA A 46 -0.08 -10.99 5.73
CA ALA A 46 -0.65 -10.67 4.43
C ALA A 46 -1.86 -9.75 4.55
N PHE A 47 -2.77 -10.05 5.48
CA PHE A 47 -3.94 -9.23 5.74
C PHE A 47 -3.57 -7.81 6.18
N VAL A 48 -2.70 -7.68 7.20
CA VAL A 48 -2.27 -6.36 7.71
C VAL A 48 -1.57 -5.56 6.61
N LEU A 49 -0.73 -6.20 5.80
CA LEU A 49 -0.06 -5.55 4.66
C LEU A 49 -1.07 -4.98 3.66
N LEU A 50 -2.08 -5.75 3.28
CA LEU A 50 -3.11 -5.33 2.31
C LEU A 50 -4.03 -4.23 2.87
N VAL A 51 -4.29 -4.23 4.18
CA VAL A 51 -5.02 -3.14 4.86
C VAL A 51 -4.20 -1.84 4.82
N CYS A 52 -2.90 -1.90 5.14
CA CYS A 52 -2.00 -0.75 5.04
C CYS A 52 -1.88 -0.23 3.60
N TYR A 53 -1.79 -1.15 2.63
CA TYR A 53 -1.80 -0.80 1.21
C TYR A 53 -3.08 -0.06 0.82
N SER A 54 -4.24 -0.56 1.25
CA SER A 54 -5.55 0.04 0.97
C SER A 54 -5.69 1.44 1.53
N PHE A 55 -5.13 1.70 2.71
CA PHE A 55 -5.05 3.05 3.27
C PHE A 55 -4.27 3.99 2.34
N ASN A 56 -3.14 3.54 1.79
CA ASN A 56 -2.29 4.33 0.90
C ASN A 56 -2.98 4.60 -0.47
N VAL A 57 -3.69 3.61 -1.02
CA VAL A 57 -4.47 3.79 -2.26
C VAL A 57 -5.54 4.86 -2.10
N ILE A 58 -6.24 4.87 -0.96
CA ILE A 58 -7.28 5.87 -0.68
C ILE A 58 -6.67 7.25 -0.51
N TYR A 59 -5.55 7.37 0.21
CA TYR A 59 -4.82 8.63 0.32
C TYR A 59 -4.49 9.24 -1.07
N PHE A 60 -4.00 8.41 -2.00
CA PHE A 60 -3.73 8.84 -3.37
C PHE A 60 -5.01 9.31 -4.11
N ALA A 61 -6.09 8.54 -4.03
CA ALA A 61 -7.36 8.91 -4.66
C ALA A 61 -7.92 10.22 -4.10
N PHE A 62 -7.81 10.44 -2.77
CA PHE A 62 -8.17 11.69 -2.12
C PHE A 62 -7.31 12.86 -2.62
N ALA A 63 -6.00 12.67 -2.72
CA ALA A 63 -5.09 13.70 -3.22
C ALA A 63 -5.42 14.10 -4.67
N ILE A 64 -5.84 13.17 -5.51
CA ILE A 64 -6.25 13.50 -6.89
C ILE A 64 -7.61 14.21 -6.92
N SER A 65 -8.53 13.80 -6.05
CA SER A 65 -9.87 14.39 -5.99
C SER A 65 -9.85 15.90 -5.68
N THR A 66 -8.81 16.41 -4.99
CA THR A 66 -8.67 17.85 -4.70
C THR A 66 -8.36 18.68 -5.95
N PHE A 67 -7.76 18.08 -6.97
CA PHE A 67 -7.44 18.76 -8.24
C PHE A 67 -8.51 18.54 -9.31
N ALA A 68 -9.45 17.63 -9.08
CA ALA A 68 -10.47 17.28 -10.03
C ALA A 68 -11.64 18.29 -9.98
N HIS A 69 -11.91 18.94 -11.11
CA HIS A 69 -13.07 19.84 -11.25
C HIS A 69 -14.38 19.11 -11.57
N SER A 70 -14.29 17.83 -11.97
CA SER A 70 -15.41 16.96 -12.34
C SER A 70 -15.05 15.52 -12.01
N GLY A 71 -16.05 14.68 -11.73
CA GLY A 71 -15.85 13.25 -11.49
C GLY A 71 -15.14 12.55 -12.66
N THR A 72 -15.52 12.84 -13.91
CA THR A 72 -14.89 12.24 -15.10
C THR A 72 -13.42 12.64 -15.22
N VAL A 73 -13.09 13.91 -14.97
CA VAL A 73 -11.72 14.41 -14.97
C VAL A 73 -10.92 13.78 -13.83
N GLY A 74 -11.52 13.63 -12.65
CA GLY A 74 -10.90 12.97 -11.50
C GLY A 74 -10.53 11.52 -11.78
N THR A 75 -11.42 10.76 -12.40
CA THR A 75 -11.14 9.36 -12.81
C THR A 75 -9.99 9.29 -13.82
N LEU A 76 -9.97 10.20 -14.80
CA LEU A 76 -8.89 10.24 -15.80
C LEU A 76 -7.54 10.59 -15.15
N LEU A 77 -7.51 11.61 -14.29
CA LEU A 77 -6.31 11.99 -13.54
C LEU A 77 -5.84 10.85 -12.62
N ALA A 78 -6.77 10.14 -11.97
CA ALA A 78 -6.46 8.98 -11.15
C ALA A 78 -5.81 7.87 -11.97
N ALA A 79 -6.37 7.55 -13.14
CA ALA A 79 -5.82 6.52 -14.03
C ALA A 79 -4.41 6.89 -14.54
N ILE A 80 -4.23 8.13 -15.01
CA ILE A 80 -2.92 8.61 -15.50
C ILE A 80 -1.91 8.65 -14.35
N GLY A 81 -2.29 9.20 -13.19
CA GLY A 81 -1.44 9.26 -12.01
C GLY A 81 -1.04 7.87 -11.53
N TRP A 82 -1.97 6.91 -11.56
CA TRP A 82 -1.69 5.52 -11.21
C TRP A 82 -0.68 4.88 -12.18
N LEU A 83 -0.83 5.14 -13.48
CA LEU A 83 0.09 4.65 -14.51
C LEU A 83 1.50 5.23 -14.33
N ILE A 84 1.62 6.53 -14.04
CA ILE A 84 2.91 7.18 -13.73
C ILE A 84 3.54 6.57 -12.48
N MET A 85 2.75 6.36 -11.41
CA MET A 85 3.23 5.71 -10.19
C MET A 85 3.68 4.26 -10.43
N PHE A 86 2.99 3.53 -11.30
CA PHE A 86 3.37 2.18 -11.69
C PHE A 86 4.67 2.17 -12.50
N PHE A 87 4.82 3.09 -13.46
CA PHE A 87 6.07 3.24 -14.22
C PHE A 87 7.24 3.60 -13.32
N TRP A 88 7.04 4.53 -12.38
CA TRP A 88 8.05 4.89 -11.38
C TRP A 88 8.43 3.69 -10.50
N PHE A 89 7.45 2.89 -10.05
CA PHE A 89 7.71 1.66 -9.32
C PHE A 89 8.59 0.70 -10.11
N SER A 90 8.26 0.43 -11.38
CA SER A 90 9.02 -0.48 -12.24
C SER A 90 10.46 0.00 -12.43
N PHE A 91 10.65 1.29 -12.71
CA PHE A 91 11.97 1.90 -12.84
C PHE A 91 12.76 1.80 -11.53
N PHE A 92 12.19 2.28 -10.41
CA PHE A 92 12.85 2.27 -9.10
C PHE A 92 13.24 0.86 -8.65
N HIS A 93 12.33 -0.11 -8.81
CA HIS A 93 12.57 -1.50 -8.45
C HIS A 93 13.71 -2.12 -9.28
N SER A 94 13.79 -1.80 -10.57
CA SER A 94 14.86 -2.27 -11.45
C SER A 94 16.25 -1.81 -10.99
N PHE A 95 16.39 -0.56 -10.57
CA PHE A 95 17.65 -0.06 -10.00
C PHE A 95 17.95 -0.66 -8.63
N ASP A 96 16.94 -0.80 -7.77
CA ASP A 96 17.12 -1.32 -6.41
C ASP A 96 17.64 -2.78 -6.37
N ILE A 97 17.30 -3.57 -7.40
CA ILE A 97 17.83 -4.93 -7.57
C ILE A 97 19.34 -4.92 -7.84
N VAL A 98 19.81 -3.99 -8.69
CA VAL A 98 21.22 -3.89 -9.09
C VAL A 98 22.07 -3.23 -8.00
N SER A 99 21.60 -2.10 -7.47
CA SER A 99 22.24 -1.37 -6.39
C SER A 99 21.22 -1.05 -5.30
N HIS A 100 21.39 -1.65 -4.13
CA HIS A 100 20.44 -1.49 -3.03
C HIS A 100 20.45 -0.04 -2.54
N PHE A 101 19.31 0.65 -2.66
CA PHE A 101 19.19 2.01 -2.14
C PHE A 101 19.19 2.03 -0.60
N SER A 102 19.64 3.14 -0.04
CA SER A 102 19.58 3.38 1.41
C SER A 102 18.13 3.34 1.92
N PHE A 103 17.94 2.87 3.15
CA PHE A 103 16.64 2.75 3.81
C PHE A 103 15.83 4.05 3.75
N LYS A 104 16.48 5.21 3.93
CA LYS A 104 15.81 6.52 3.88
C LYS A 104 15.15 6.79 2.52
N VAL A 105 15.85 6.44 1.42
CA VAL A 105 15.36 6.64 0.06
C VAL A 105 14.19 5.69 -0.24
N ARG A 106 14.27 4.45 0.24
CA ARG A 106 13.17 3.47 0.13
C ARG A 106 11.94 3.93 0.90
N MET A 107 12.13 4.46 2.11
CA MET A 107 11.02 4.95 2.96
C MET A 107 10.31 6.16 2.33
N LEU A 108 11.06 7.10 1.75
CA LEU A 108 10.48 8.25 1.03
C LEU A 108 9.70 7.80 -0.21
N ASN A 109 10.22 6.82 -0.95
CA ASN A 109 9.56 6.28 -2.13
C ASN A 109 8.38 5.35 -1.79
N ALA A 110 8.30 4.81 -0.57
CA ALA A 110 7.17 4.01 -0.10
C ALA A 110 5.87 4.83 0.05
N LEU A 111 5.92 6.16 -0.09
CA LEU A 111 4.72 6.97 -0.26
C LEU A 111 3.93 6.55 -1.52
N ASN A 112 4.62 6.04 -2.55
CA ASN A 112 3.96 5.39 -3.68
C ASN A 112 3.38 4.03 -3.25
N PRO A 113 2.05 3.81 -3.33
CA PRO A 113 1.42 2.56 -2.91
C PRO A 113 2.04 1.31 -3.55
N ASN A 114 2.44 1.39 -4.81
CA ASN A 114 3.01 0.26 -5.56
C ASN A 114 4.39 -0.14 -5.01
N ILE A 115 5.22 0.84 -4.62
CA ILE A 115 6.55 0.60 -4.05
C ILE A 115 6.41 -0.05 -2.67
N ALA A 116 5.52 0.48 -1.82
CA ALA A 116 5.25 -0.11 -0.51
C ALA A 116 4.77 -1.56 -0.62
N LEU A 117 3.83 -1.83 -1.53
CA LEU A 117 3.33 -3.19 -1.77
C LEU A 117 4.43 -4.12 -2.29
N GLY A 118 5.24 -3.66 -3.25
CA GLY A 118 6.33 -4.44 -3.82
C GLY A 118 7.37 -4.87 -2.77
N PHE A 119 7.77 -3.96 -1.87
CA PHE A 119 8.66 -4.33 -0.77
C PHE A 119 8.00 -5.30 0.22
N GLY A 120 6.72 -5.09 0.56
CA GLY A 120 5.97 -5.97 1.46
C GLY A 120 5.85 -7.40 0.91
N LEU A 121 5.47 -7.54 -0.36
CA LEU A 121 5.39 -8.83 -1.04
C LEU A 121 6.78 -9.48 -1.18
N GLY A 122 7.80 -8.71 -1.53
CA GLY A 122 9.17 -9.22 -1.62
C GLY A 122 9.71 -9.76 -0.29
N LEU A 123 9.31 -9.16 0.84
CA LEU A 123 9.60 -9.70 2.16
C LEU A 123 8.88 -11.04 2.38
N ILE A 124 7.57 -11.10 2.14
CA ILE A 124 6.78 -12.34 2.27
C ILE A 124 7.38 -13.47 1.42
N SER A 125 7.72 -13.20 0.16
CA SER A 125 8.34 -14.21 -0.73
C SER A 125 9.71 -14.71 -0.25
N ARG A 126 10.50 -13.86 0.42
CA ARG A 126 11.77 -14.29 1.02
C ARG A 126 11.55 -15.19 2.23
N TYR A 127 10.52 -14.94 3.02
CA TYR A 127 10.19 -15.80 4.17
C TYR A 127 9.60 -17.13 3.72
N GLU A 128 8.77 -17.13 2.69
CA GLU A 128 8.22 -18.36 2.09
C GLU A 128 9.34 -19.28 1.58
N THR A 129 10.39 -18.71 0.97
CA THR A 129 11.54 -19.48 0.46
C THR A 129 12.52 -19.93 1.54
N GLN A 130 12.58 -19.24 2.69
CA GLN A 130 13.49 -19.57 3.78
C GLN A 130 12.85 -20.47 4.85
N GLY A 131 11.52 -20.59 4.91
CA GLY A 131 10.80 -21.43 5.88
C GLY A 131 10.96 -20.99 7.33
N VAL A 132 11.25 -19.70 7.59
CA VAL A 132 11.62 -19.20 8.92
C VAL A 132 10.47 -18.40 9.55
N HIS A 133 10.01 -18.86 10.73
CA HIS A 133 8.94 -18.24 11.50
C HIS A 133 9.33 -16.88 12.14
N PHE A 134 8.30 -16.06 12.37
CA PHE A 134 8.31 -14.69 12.94
C PHE A 134 9.21 -14.50 14.20
N VAL A 135 9.42 -15.53 15.03
CA VAL A 135 10.29 -15.46 16.22
C VAL A 135 11.75 -15.12 15.87
N VAL A 136 12.21 -15.50 14.67
CA VAL A 136 13.57 -15.17 14.20
C VAL A 136 13.67 -13.71 13.73
N LEU A 137 12.54 -13.06 13.42
CA LEU A 137 12.45 -11.68 12.95
C LEU A 137 12.78 -10.67 14.05
N LEU A 138 12.28 -10.88 15.28
CA LEU A 138 12.66 -10.05 16.43
C LEU A 138 14.17 -10.17 16.73
N ARG A 139 14.71 -11.39 16.59
CA ARG A 139 16.11 -11.68 16.88
C ARG A 139 17.08 -11.14 15.81
N SER A 140 16.70 -11.16 14.54
CA SER A 140 17.55 -10.69 13.44
C SER A 140 17.52 -9.17 13.26
N ILE A 141 16.41 -8.49 13.57
CA ILE A 141 16.35 -7.02 13.56
C ILE A 141 17.17 -6.43 14.72
N ILE A 142 17.17 -7.06 15.91
CA ILE A 142 18.01 -6.65 17.05
C ILE A 142 19.49 -6.89 16.76
N MET A 143 19.86 -8.01 16.13
CA MET A 143 21.27 -8.34 15.86
C MET A 143 21.87 -7.63 14.65
N ARG A 144 21.08 -7.04 13.73
CA ARG A 144 21.61 -6.23 12.60
C ARG A 144 21.84 -4.75 12.94
N GLN A 145 21.55 -4.33 14.16
CA GLN A 145 21.76 -2.97 14.67
C GLN A 145 23.00 -2.87 15.59
N PHE A 146 23.72 -3.97 15.84
CA PHE A 146 25.01 -4.03 16.53
C PHE A 146 26.09 -4.63 15.62
#